data_AF-A0A6G2JQK3-F1
#
_entry.id   AF-A0A6G2JQK3-F1
#
_cell.length_a   1.000
_cell.length_b   1.000
_cell.length_c   1.000
_cell.angle_alpha   90.00
_cell.angle_beta   90.00
_cell.angle_gamma   90.00
#
_symmetry.space_group_name_H-M   'P 1'
#
loop_
_entity.id
_entity.type
_entity.pdbx_description
1 polymer ?
#
loop_
_entity_poly.entity_id
_entity_poly.type
_entity_poly.pdbx_seq_one_letter_code
_entity_poly.pdbx_strand_id
1 'polypeptide(L)'
;MKPLVECVPNFSEGRDSGIVEAISASIAAVDGVHLAGMEMDGDHNRSVITFMGAPEDVARGAFEACRTARDLIDLRHHRGVHPRIGATDVIPFIPLSDCTMDDCVSLARGCGGEIGRSLGIPVYFYGHAALDARRGALPDLRRGGFERLVGEMESDDDLAPDAGPGTVHASAGATAVGVRDILVAYNVNLDTDDVRVARAVANNVREKNGGLPGVRALGLLLPERHLAQVSMNLTDYRQTNMAQAYDAVVRLSEAEGVKVLESELVGLAPRDALGGAAPGDLRMEPLDPSRFLEYHTSLFA
;
A
#
# COMPACT_ATOMS: atom_id res chain seq x y z
N MET A 1 -8.90 -13.91 22.80
CA MET A 1 -7.52 -14.00 22.27
C MET A 1 -6.81 -12.77 22.80
N LYS A 2 -5.85 -12.17 22.10
CA LYS A 2 -5.43 -10.77 22.35
C LYS A 2 -5.79 -9.95 21.12
N PRO A 3 -6.16 -8.66 21.27
CA PRO A 3 -6.34 -7.77 20.13
C PRO A 3 -5.07 -7.71 19.28
N LEU A 4 -5.22 -8.02 17.99
CA LEU A 4 -4.13 -8.05 17.01
C LEU A 4 -4.51 -7.20 15.80
N VAL A 5 -3.64 -6.24 15.48
CA VAL A 5 -3.78 -5.32 14.36
C VAL A 5 -2.55 -5.46 13.47
N GLU A 6 -2.75 -5.52 12.16
CA GLU A 6 -1.71 -5.36 11.15
C GLU A 6 -1.60 -3.88 10.76
N CYS A 7 -0.38 -3.40 10.55
CA CYS A 7 -0.10 -2.13 9.90
C CYS A 7 0.85 -2.35 8.72
N VAL A 8 0.51 -1.72 7.59
CA VAL A 8 1.21 -1.90 6.30
C VAL A 8 1.59 -0.55 5.68
N PRO A 9 2.38 0.31 6.36
CA PRO A 9 2.74 1.61 5.82
C PRO A 9 3.51 1.49 4.50
N ASN A 10 3.39 2.51 3.65
CA ASN A 10 4.15 2.61 2.41
C ASN A 10 5.00 3.88 2.44
N PHE A 11 6.26 3.76 2.02
CA PHE A 11 7.21 4.86 2.03
C PHE A 11 7.68 5.16 0.60
N SER A 12 7.91 6.44 0.33
CA SER A 12 8.42 6.95 -0.95
C SER A 12 9.94 6.84 -1.04
N GLU A 13 10.43 5.61 -0.83
CA GLU A 13 11.83 5.21 -1.00
C GLU A 13 11.85 3.69 -1.27
N GLY A 14 12.52 3.26 -2.33
CA GLY A 14 12.65 1.85 -2.73
C GLY A 14 13.99 1.49 -3.37
N ARG A 15 15.00 2.35 -3.22
CA ARG A 15 16.34 2.25 -3.84
C ARG A 15 17.46 2.29 -2.80
N ASP A 16 17.36 3.17 -1.81
CA ASP A 16 18.29 3.24 -0.68
C ASP A 16 17.84 2.28 0.44
N SER A 17 18.50 1.13 0.55
CA SER A 17 18.16 0.15 1.59
C SER A 17 18.50 0.65 2.99
N GLY A 18 19.49 1.53 3.15
CA GLY A 18 19.87 2.09 4.45
C GLY A 18 18.75 2.97 5.04
N ILE A 19 18.02 3.71 4.19
CA ILE A 19 16.84 4.47 4.62
C ILE A 19 15.71 3.53 5.05
N VAL A 20 15.39 2.51 4.25
CA VAL A 20 14.27 1.60 4.55
C VAL A 20 14.58 0.70 5.77
N GLU A 21 15.84 0.24 5.90
CA GLU A 21 16.34 -0.48 7.07
C GLU A 21 16.27 0.38 8.34
N ALA A 22 16.59 1.69 8.27
CA ALA A 22 16.46 2.60 9.41
C ALA A 22 15.00 2.80 9.84
N ILE A 23 14.08 2.94 8.88
CA ILE A 23 12.63 3.00 9.16
C ILE A 23 12.17 1.67 9.80
N SER A 24 12.55 0.53 9.24
CA SER A 24 12.25 -0.81 9.76
C SER A 24 12.79 -1.03 11.18
N ALA A 25 14.02 -0.57 11.46
CA ALA A 25 14.62 -0.62 12.79
C ALA A 25 13.87 0.25 13.81
N SER A 26 13.33 1.41 13.40
CA SER A 26 12.51 2.25 14.28
C SER A 26 11.19 1.58 14.71
N ILE A 27 10.60 0.76 13.83
CA ILE A 27 9.43 -0.09 14.13
C ILE A 27 9.83 -1.23 15.08
N ALA A 28 10.91 -1.96 14.76
CA ALA A 28 11.37 -3.10 15.54
C ALA A 28 11.90 -2.73 16.95
N ALA A 29 12.23 -1.46 17.19
CA ALA A 29 12.59 -0.94 18.51
C ALA A 29 11.37 -0.72 19.44
N VAL A 30 10.14 -0.90 18.95
CA VAL A 30 8.92 -0.76 19.75
C VAL A 30 8.53 -2.09 20.38
N ASP A 31 8.63 -2.18 21.71
CA ASP A 31 8.17 -3.34 22.48
C ASP A 31 6.74 -3.73 22.09
N GLY A 32 6.49 -5.02 21.86
CA GLY A 32 5.17 -5.56 21.50
C GLY A 32 4.87 -5.62 19.99
N VAL A 33 5.74 -5.06 19.14
CA VAL A 33 5.62 -5.14 17.67
C VAL A 33 6.38 -6.35 17.11
N HIS A 34 5.72 -7.14 16.27
CA HIS A 34 6.34 -8.14 15.40
C HIS A 34 6.49 -7.60 13.98
N LEU A 35 7.73 -7.46 13.51
CA LEU A 35 8.03 -7.14 12.11
C LEU A 35 7.81 -8.38 11.24
N ALA A 36 6.89 -8.30 10.27
CA ALA A 36 6.45 -9.44 9.47
C ALA A 36 7.05 -9.46 8.06
N GLY A 37 7.21 -8.30 7.42
CA GLY A 37 7.77 -8.19 6.06
C GLY A 37 8.33 -6.81 5.76
N MET A 38 9.24 -6.75 4.78
CA MET A 38 9.81 -5.53 4.23
C MET A 38 10.08 -5.77 2.74
N GLU A 39 9.45 -5.00 1.88
CA GLU A 39 9.59 -5.06 0.42
C GLU A 39 10.04 -3.70 -0.12
N MET A 40 10.95 -3.73 -1.08
CA MET A 40 11.44 -2.54 -1.80
C MET A 40 11.30 -2.76 -3.30
N ASP A 41 10.94 -1.70 -4.02
CA ASP A 41 10.78 -1.69 -5.47
C ASP A 41 11.43 -0.43 -6.06
N GLY A 42 12.47 -0.64 -6.87
CA GLY A 42 13.28 0.43 -7.46
C GLY A 42 12.58 1.20 -8.60
N ASP A 43 11.75 0.54 -9.40
CA ASP A 43 11.01 1.17 -10.51
C ASP A 43 9.86 2.04 -9.97
N HIS A 44 9.11 1.52 -9.01
CA HIS A 44 8.10 2.26 -8.25
C HIS A 44 8.71 3.32 -7.33
N ASN A 45 10.00 3.17 -6.98
CA ASN A 45 10.72 3.86 -5.92
C ASN A 45 9.90 3.91 -4.62
N ARG A 46 9.51 2.72 -4.18
CA ARG A 46 8.56 2.54 -3.08
C ARG A 46 9.03 1.39 -2.20
N SER A 47 8.74 1.48 -0.91
CA SER A 47 8.81 0.35 0.01
C SER A 47 7.50 0.14 0.74
N VAL A 48 7.33 -1.08 1.20
CA VAL A 48 6.24 -1.55 2.06
C VAL A 48 6.89 -2.20 3.26
N ILE A 49 6.42 -1.86 4.45
CA ILE A 49 6.80 -2.58 5.68
C ILE A 49 5.50 -3.11 6.28
N THR A 50 5.51 -4.38 6.66
CA THR A 50 4.36 -5.05 7.28
C THR A 50 4.75 -5.45 8.70
N PHE A 51 3.95 -5.04 9.68
CA PHE A 51 4.14 -5.42 11.09
C PHE A 51 2.80 -5.55 11.80
N MET A 52 2.80 -6.24 12.94
CA MET A 52 1.58 -6.50 13.71
C MET A 52 1.86 -6.61 15.21
N GLY A 53 0.81 -6.42 16.01
CA GLY A 53 0.90 -6.44 17.47
C GLY A 53 -0.38 -5.92 18.13
N ALA A 54 -0.29 -5.56 19.40
CA ALA A 54 -1.39 -4.91 20.09
C ALA A 54 -1.66 -3.51 19.50
N PRO A 55 -2.91 -3.00 19.50
CA PRO A 55 -3.28 -1.74 18.86
C PRO A 55 -2.35 -0.56 19.18
N GLU A 56 -2.09 -0.31 20.48
CA GLU A 56 -1.27 0.83 20.93
C GLU A 56 0.21 0.71 20.49
N ASP A 57 0.78 -0.50 20.54
CA ASP A 57 2.15 -0.77 20.10
C ASP A 57 2.30 -0.59 18.60
N VAL A 58 1.30 -1.02 17.83
CA VAL A 58 1.26 -0.87 16.37
C VAL A 58 1.11 0.60 15.97
N ALA A 59 0.29 1.39 16.67
CA ALA A 59 0.20 2.83 16.43
C ALA A 59 1.51 3.57 16.79
N ARG A 60 2.18 3.14 17.87
CA ARG A 60 3.51 3.65 18.26
C ARG A 60 4.57 3.31 17.21
N GLY A 61 4.61 2.08 16.71
CA GLY A 61 5.47 1.68 15.59
C GLY A 61 5.22 2.49 14.31
N ALA A 62 3.95 2.73 13.96
CA ALA A 62 3.58 3.55 12.80
C ALA A 62 4.02 5.02 12.94
N PHE A 63 3.89 5.59 14.14
CA PHE A 63 4.37 6.95 14.44
C PHE A 63 5.90 7.06 14.33
N GLU A 64 6.65 6.11 14.91
CA GLU A 64 8.11 6.09 14.85
C GLU A 64 8.64 5.89 13.43
N ALA A 65 7.98 5.04 12.63
CA ALA A 65 8.27 4.89 11.22
C ALA A 65 8.05 6.19 10.44
N CYS A 66 6.95 6.89 10.71
CA CYS A 66 6.63 8.17 10.06
C CYS A 66 7.62 9.28 10.46
N ARG A 67 8.02 9.32 11.74
CA ARG A 67 9.06 10.23 12.25
C ARG A 67 10.40 10.00 11.55
N THR A 68 10.84 8.75 11.45
CA THR A 68 12.09 8.38 10.78
C THR A 68 12.04 8.69 9.28
N ALA A 69 10.92 8.38 8.61
CA ALA A 69 10.74 8.66 7.19
C ALA A 69 10.74 10.16 6.87
N ARG A 70 10.13 11.01 7.72
CA ARG A 70 10.17 12.48 7.60
C ARG A 70 11.60 13.02 7.58
N ASP A 71 12.48 12.44 8.40
CA ASP A 71 13.84 12.92 8.60
C ASP A 71 14.83 12.42 7.53
N LEU A 72 14.52 11.29 6.87
CA LEU A 72 15.40 10.65 5.88
C LEU A 72 14.94 10.83 4.41
N ILE A 73 13.64 10.98 4.14
CA ILE A 73 13.09 11.02 2.77
C ILE A 73 12.73 12.46 2.38
N ASP A 74 13.18 12.89 1.20
CA ASP A 74 12.87 14.21 0.63
C ASP A 74 12.14 14.08 -0.72
N LEU A 75 10.81 14.29 -0.71
CA LEU A 75 9.96 14.16 -1.90
C LEU A 75 10.34 15.11 -3.04
N ARG A 76 11.02 16.22 -2.75
CA ARG A 76 11.48 17.17 -3.77
C ARG A 76 12.44 16.50 -4.76
N HIS A 77 13.23 15.53 -4.27
CA HIS A 77 14.16 14.73 -5.04
C HIS A 77 13.59 13.36 -5.44
N HIS A 78 12.56 12.86 -4.75
CA HIS A 78 11.92 11.57 -5.06
C HIS A 78 11.31 11.50 -6.46
N ARG A 79 11.63 10.42 -7.20
CA ARG A 79 11.04 10.07 -8.51
C ARG A 79 10.82 8.55 -8.56
N GLY A 80 9.64 8.12 -8.99
CA GLY A 80 9.23 6.72 -9.13
C GLY A 80 7.90 6.63 -9.86
N VAL A 81 7.54 5.46 -10.42
CA VAL A 81 6.29 5.32 -11.21
C VAL A 81 5.03 5.22 -10.36
N HIS A 82 5.15 5.00 -9.04
CA HIS A 82 4.01 4.88 -8.13
C HIS A 82 3.44 6.25 -7.72
N PRO A 83 2.12 6.49 -7.78
CA PRO A 83 1.50 7.70 -7.24
C PRO A 83 1.75 7.85 -5.73
N ARG A 84 2.19 9.03 -5.30
CA ARG A 84 2.52 9.36 -3.90
C ARG A 84 2.28 10.83 -3.55
N ILE A 85 1.90 11.07 -2.30
CA ILE A 85 1.72 12.37 -1.64
C ILE A 85 2.65 12.58 -0.43
N GLY A 86 3.24 11.52 0.14
CA GLY A 86 4.00 11.58 1.39
C GLY A 86 5.30 10.77 1.41
N ALA A 87 6.25 11.17 2.26
CA ALA A 87 7.45 10.38 2.59
C ALA A 87 7.03 9.05 3.24
N THR A 88 6.13 9.12 4.22
CA THR A 88 5.17 8.05 4.51
C THR A 88 3.88 8.41 3.80
N ASP A 89 3.57 7.66 2.74
CA ASP A 89 2.49 8.00 1.81
C ASP A 89 1.12 7.51 2.32
N VAL A 90 1.08 6.30 2.87
CA VAL A 90 -0.11 5.73 3.52
C VAL A 90 0.25 4.90 4.74
N ILE A 91 -0.61 4.92 5.76
CA ILE A 91 -0.57 4.09 6.97
C ILE A 91 -1.95 3.44 7.16
N PRO A 92 -2.16 2.20 6.67
CA PRO A 92 -3.36 1.42 6.96
C PRO A 92 -3.22 0.67 8.29
N PHE A 93 -4.31 0.60 9.06
CA PHE A 93 -4.51 -0.36 10.15
C PHE A 93 -5.59 -1.36 9.74
N ILE A 94 -5.37 -2.65 10.03
CA ILE A 94 -6.26 -3.76 9.65
C ILE A 94 -6.51 -4.64 10.88
N PRO A 95 -7.77 -4.85 11.29
CA PRO A 95 -8.07 -5.78 12.38
C PRO A 95 -7.82 -7.24 11.94
N LEU A 96 -7.01 -7.98 12.70
CA LEU A 96 -6.73 -9.40 12.44
C LEU A 96 -7.43 -10.35 13.42
N SER A 97 -7.46 -10.02 14.71
CA SER A 97 -8.11 -10.84 15.75
C SER A 97 -8.49 -10.00 16.96
N ASP A 98 -9.61 -10.33 17.61
CA ASP A 98 -10.07 -9.74 18.88
C ASP A 98 -10.06 -8.19 18.90
N CYS A 99 -10.30 -7.57 17.75
CA CYS A 99 -10.26 -6.13 17.51
C CYS A 99 -11.30 -5.81 16.42
N THR A 100 -12.11 -4.76 16.60
CA THR A 100 -13.14 -4.37 15.62
C THR A 100 -12.61 -3.34 14.62
N MET A 101 -13.39 -3.12 13.55
CA MET A 101 -13.11 -2.04 12.60
C MET A 101 -13.16 -0.66 13.28
N ASP A 102 -14.08 -0.45 14.23
CA ASP A 102 -14.26 0.81 14.95
C ASP A 102 -13.12 1.08 15.96
N ASP A 103 -12.56 0.03 16.58
CA ASP A 103 -11.35 0.13 17.40
C ASP A 103 -10.17 0.60 16.53
N CYS A 104 -10.00 0.00 15.34
CA CYS A 104 -8.99 0.42 14.37
C CYS A 104 -9.22 1.85 13.87
N VAL A 105 -10.47 2.30 13.68
CA VAL A 105 -10.78 3.69 13.26
C VAL A 105 -10.40 4.68 14.36
N SER A 106 -10.67 4.34 15.61
CA SER A 106 -10.26 5.15 16.77
C SER A 106 -8.73 5.23 16.88
N LEU A 107 -8.05 4.09 16.69
CA LEU A 107 -6.58 4.00 16.66
C LEU A 107 -5.95 4.83 15.53
N ALA A 108 -6.46 4.67 14.31
CA ALA A 108 -5.97 5.38 13.13
C ALA A 108 -6.13 6.90 13.26
N ARG A 109 -7.27 7.37 13.79
CA ARG A 109 -7.52 8.79 14.04
C ARG A 109 -6.63 9.35 15.16
N GLY A 110 -6.38 8.58 16.22
CA GLY A 110 -5.43 8.93 17.26
C GLY A 110 -4.00 9.07 16.73
N CYS A 111 -3.51 8.06 16.01
CA CYS A 111 -2.18 8.06 15.39
C CYS A 111 -2.01 9.21 14.38
N GLY A 112 -2.96 9.42 13.47
CA GLY A 112 -2.91 10.51 12.50
C GLY A 112 -2.98 11.89 13.13
N GLY A 113 -3.77 12.07 14.19
CA GLY A 113 -3.79 13.31 14.97
C GLY A 113 -2.45 13.61 15.64
N GLU A 114 -1.74 12.58 16.12
CA GLU A 114 -0.42 12.74 16.72
C GLU A 114 0.69 12.99 15.69
N ILE A 115 0.65 12.32 14.52
CA ILE A 115 1.49 12.64 13.36
C ILE A 115 1.32 14.12 12.98
N GLY A 116 0.08 14.59 12.83
CA GLY A 116 -0.20 15.96 12.45
C GLY A 116 0.28 17.00 13.46
N ARG A 117 0.11 16.72 14.76
CA ARG A 117 0.52 17.61 15.86
C ARG A 117 2.03 17.63 16.08
N SER A 118 2.67 16.46 16.12
CA SER A 118 4.04 16.31 16.63
C SER A 118 5.09 16.19 15.52
N LEU A 119 4.69 15.82 14.30
CA LEU A 119 5.58 15.80 13.13
C LEU A 119 5.34 16.98 12.17
N GLY A 120 4.23 17.70 12.30
CA GLY A 120 3.89 18.85 11.45
C GLY A 120 3.51 18.44 10.01
N ILE A 121 3.00 17.21 9.83
CA ILE A 121 2.64 16.65 8.53
C ILE A 121 1.11 16.70 8.37
N PRO A 122 0.55 17.29 7.30
CA PRO A 122 -0.88 17.17 7.03
C PRO A 122 -1.31 15.72 6.84
N VAL A 123 -2.40 15.34 7.51
CA VAL A 123 -2.96 13.99 7.49
C VAL A 123 -4.35 13.98 6.89
N TYR A 124 -4.59 13.01 6.00
CA TYR A 124 -5.92 12.70 5.46
C TYR A 124 -6.40 11.36 6.02
N PHE A 125 -7.65 11.28 6.47
CA PHE A 125 -8.25 10.02 6.88
C PHE A 125 -8.97 9.34 5.70
N TYR A 126 -8.70 8.05 5.50
CA TYR A 126 -9.21 7.29 4.36
C TYR A 126 -9.79 5.91 4.75
N GLY A 127 -10.50 5.28 3.82
CA GLY A 127 -11.17 3.99 4.05
C GLY A 127 -12.27 4.12 5.11
N HIS A 128 -12.37 3.16 6.04
CA HIS A 128 -13.33 3.23 7.14
C HIS A 128 -13.05 4.39 8.12
N ALA A 129 -11.83 4.94 8.13
CA ALA A 129 -11.50 6.08 8.98
C ALA A 129 -11.90 7.44 8.39
N ALA A 130 -12.29 7.50 7.12
CA ALA A 130 -12.59 8.75 6.42
C ALA A 130 -13.63 9.61 7.15
N LEU A 131 -13.41 10.92 7.19
CA LEU A 131 -14.38 11.91 7.69
C LEU A 131 -15.24 12.47 6.56
N ASP A 132 -14.70 12.50 5.34
CA ASP A 132 -15.38 12.92 4.12
C ASP A 132 -15.52 11.72 3.17
N ALA A 133 -16.74 11.48 2.68
CA ALA A 133 -17.03 10.41 1.72
C ALA A 133 -16.18 10.51 0.43
N ARG A 134 -15.76 11.72 0.03
CA ARG A 134 -14.85 11.96 -1.11
C ARG A 134 -13.46 11.37 -0.89
N ARG A 135 -13.08 11.09 0.36
CA ARG A 135 -11.76 10.58 0.79
C ARG A 135 -11.74 9.08 1.08
N GLY A 136 -12.86 8.37 0.88
CA GLY A 136 -12.96 6.93 1.11
C GLY A 136 -11.96 6.09 0.27
N ALA A 137 -11.61 6.54 -0.94
CA ALA A 137 -10.69 5.85 -1.83
C ALA A 137 -9.31 6.53 -1.91
N LEU A 138 -8.27 5.84 -1.45
CA LEU A 138 -6.87 6.30 -1.50
C LEU A 138 -6.38 6.82 -2.87
N PRO A 139 -6.77 6.24 -4.03
CA PRO A 139 -6.39 6.79 -5.34
C PRO A 139 -6.92 8.21 -5.62
N ASP A 140 -8.03 8.61 -4.97
CA ASP A 140 -8.59 9.94 -5.14
C ASP A 140 -7.84 10.98 -4.27
N LEU A 141 -7.38 10.58 -3.07
CA LEU A 141 -6.43 11.37 -2.27
C LEU A 141 -5.07 11.56 -2.95
N ARG A 142 -4.56 10.50 -3.61
CA ARG A 142 -3.28 10.55 -4.35
C ARG A 142 -3.35 11.30 -5.69
N ARG A 143 -4.51 11.85 -6.09
CA ARG A 143 -4.71 12.44 -7.42
C ARG A 143 -3.89 13.73 -7.58
N GLY A 144 -2.95 13.71 -8.52
CA GLY A 144 -2.00 14.81 -8.75
C GLY A 144 -0.73 14.74 -7.88
N GLY A 145 -0.69 13.82 -6.90
CA GLY A 145 0.48 13.57 -6.06
C GLY A 145 0.92 14.76 -5.19
N PHE A 146 2.11 14.63 -4.63
CA PHE A 146 2.80 15.66 -3.84
C PHE A 146 2.84 17.02 -4.55
N GLU A 147 3.08 17.03 -5.87
CA GLU A 147 3.18 18.25 -6.68
C GLU A 147 1.89 19.07 -6.66
N ARG A 148 0.72 18.42 -6.70
CA ARG A 148 -0.58 19.09 -6.56
C ARG A 148 -0.73 19.71 -5.17
N LEU A 149 -0.37 18.98 -4.11
CA LEU A 149 -0.49 19.47 -2.74
C LEU A 149 0.41 20.70 -2.49
N VAL A 150 1.62 20.72 -3.06
CA VAL A 150 2.53 21.89 -3.03
C VAL A 150 1.95 23.10 -3.78
N GLY A 151 1.25 22.88 -4.89
CA GLY A 151 0.68 23.97 -5.69
C GLY A 151 -0.64 24.53 -5.19
N GLU A 152 -1.48 23.70 -4.57
CA GLU A 152 -2.92 24.00 -4.41
C GLU A 152 -3.43 23.98 -2.95
N MET A 153 -2.82 23.24 -2.02
CA MET A 153 -3.39 22.93 -0.70
C MET A 153 -3.78 24.18 0.12
N GLU A 154 -2.98 25.24 0.09
CA GLU A 154 -3.24 26.47 0.86
C GLU A 154 -4.38 27.33 0.27
N SER A 155 -4.84 27.01 -0.94
CA SER A 155 -5.79 27.81 -1.74
C SER A 155 -7.06 27.06 -2.15
N ASP A 156 -7.08 25.74 -1.96
CA ASP A 156 -8.20 24.86 -2.30
C ASP A 156 -8.75 24.22 -1.00
N ASP A 157 -9.89 24.73 -0.52
CA ASP A 157 -10.54 24.21 0.69
C ASP A 157 -10.89 22.71 0.60
N ASP A 158 -11.07 22.15 -0.61
CA ASP A 158 -11.29 20.71 -0.78
C ASP A 158 -10.03 19.86 -0.48
N LEU A 159 -8.85 20.48 -0.52
CA LEU A 159 -7.57 19.89 -0.11
C LEU A 159 -7.26 20.06 1.38
N ALA A 160 -8.07 20.76 2.18
CA ALA A 160 -7.80 20.95 3.60
C ALA A 160 -7.67 19.59 4.35
N PRO A 161 -6.57 19.32 5.07
CA PRO A 161 -6.34 18.03 5.71
C PRO A 161 -7.30 17.79 6.88
N ASP A 162 -7.48 16.52 7.24
CA ASP A 162 -8.33 16.11 8.36
C ASP A 162 -7.65 16.31 9.73
N ALA A 163 -6.30 16.32 9.76
CA ALA A 163 -5.50 16.68 10.92
C ALA A 163 -4.14 17.27 10.52
N GLY A 164 -3.48 18.00 11.43
CA GLY A 164 -2.19 18.66 11.17
C GLY A 164 -2.32 20.04 10.52
N PRO A 165 -1.21 20.62 10.02
CA PRO A 165 -1.21 21.96 9.41
C PRO A 165 -1.94 21.98 8.06
N GLY A 166 -2.64 23.08 7.75
CA GLY A 166 -3.26 23.30 6.42
C GLY A 166 -2.27 23.64 5.30
N THR A 167 -1.00 23.28 5.46
CA THR A 167 0.10 23.56 4.53
C THR A 167 0.92 22.28 4.35
N VAL A 168 1.38 22.00 3.12
CA VAL A 168 2.11 20.75 2.85
C VAL A 168 3.51 20.78 3.48
N HIS A 169 3.95 19.66 4.07
CA HIS A 169 5.30 19.59 4.62
C HIS A 169 6.33 19.56 3.48
N ALA A 170 7.28 20.50 3.47
CA ALA A 170 8.12 20.80 2.31
C ALA A 170 8.96 19.62 1.76
N SER A 171 9.45 18.72 2.62
CA SER A 171 10.12 17.46 2.22
C SER A 171 9.23 16.23 2.34
N ALA A 172 8.54 16.07 3.48
CA ALA A 172 7.75 14.87 3.81
C ALA A 172 6.34 14.80 3.21
N GLY A 173 5.80 15.88 2.62
CA GLY A 173 4.49 15.86 1.95
C GLY A 173 3.29 15.81 2.90
N ALA A 174 2.37 14.89 2.62
CA ALA A 174 1.17 14.60 3.40
C ALA A 174 0.97 13.08 3.55
N THR A 175 0.38 12.62 4.65
CA THR A 175 0.20 11.18 4.92
C THR A 175 -1.28 10.79 4.95
N ALA A 176 -1.66 9.76 4.19
CA ALA A 176 -2.98 9.15 4.31
C ALA A 176 -2.99 8.11 5.46
N VAL A 177 -3.76 8.33 6.52
CA VAL A 177 -3.90 7.36 7.62
C VAL A 177 -5.29 6.75 7.56
N GLY A 178 -5.44 5.45 7.74
CA GLY A 178 -6.78 4.87 7.59
C GLY A 178 -6.92 3.42 7.98
N VAL A 179 -8.11 2.90 7.69
CA VAL A 179 -8.53 1.55 8.07
C VAL A 179 -9.19 0.89 6.87
N ARG A 180 -8.84 -0.37 6.63
CA ARG A 180 -9.33 -1.19 5.52
C ARG A 180 -9.36 -2.66 5.90
N ASP A 181 -10.12 -3.45 5.16
CA ASP A 181 -9.94 -4.89 5.09
C ASP A 181 -8.53 -5.27 4.57
N ILE A 182 -8.20 -6.55 4.71
CA ILE A 182 -7.01 -7.16 4.11
C ILE A 182 -7.05 -6.96 2.59
N LEU A 183 -5.98 -6.39 2.05
CA LEU A 183 -5.82 -6.04 0.65
C LEU A 183 -4.56 -6.73 0.15
N VAL A 184 -4.68 -7.50 -0.93
CA VAL A 184 -3.56 -8.23 -1.53
C VAL A 184 -3.03 -7.44 -2.73
N ALA A 185 -1.77 -7.01 -2.66
CA ALA A 185 -1.09 -6.33 -3.76
C ALA A 185 -0.42 -7.38 -4.66
N TYR A 186 -0.86 -7.47 -5.90
CA TYR A 186 -0.51 -8.54 -6.83
C TYR A 186 -0.27 -7.95 -8.21
N ASN A 187 0.94 -8.12 -8.74
CA ASN A 187 1.30 -7.58 -10.05
C ASN A 187 1.55 -8.70 -11.05
N VAL A 188 1.32 -8.43 -12.33
CA VAL A 188 1.59 -9.36 -13.43
C VAL A 188 2.42 -8.65 -14.50
N ASN A 189 3.57 -9.24 -14.85
CA ASN A 189 4.53 -8.68 -15.79
C ASN A 189 4.31 -9.26 -17.19
N LEU A 190 4.26 -8.39 -18.19
CA LEU A 190 3.94 -8.73 -19.58
C LEU A 190 5.20 -8.83 -20.44
N ASP A 191 5.16 -9.66 -21.47
CA ASP A 191 6.23 -9.87 -22.47
C ASP A 191 6.27 -8.73 -23.51
N THR A 192 6.35 -7.49 -23.00
CA THR A 192 6.41 -6.24 -23.77
C THR A 192 6.85 -5.09 -22.87
N ASP A 193 7.48 -4.06 -23.41
CA ASP A 193 7.68 -2.75 -22.76
C ASP A 193 6.56 -1.75 -23.11
N ASP A 194 5.56 -2.13 -23.93
CA ASP A 194 4.48 -1.22 -24.32
C ASP A 194 3.45 -1.05 -23.19
N VAL A 195 3.66 0.01 -22.41
CA VAL A 195 2.75 0.46 -21.34
C VAL A 195 1.30 0.67 -21.82
N ARG A 196 1.04 0.85 -23.13
CA ARG A 196 -0.33 0.95 -23.66
C ARG A 196 -1.07 -0.38 -23.51
N VAL A 197 -0.40 -1.52 -23.70
CA VAL A 197 -0.97 -2.86 -23.50
C VAL A 197 -1.31 -3.06 -22.02
N ALA A 198 -0.36 -2.82 -21.11
CA ALA A 198 -0.63 -2.93 -19.68
C ALA A 198 -1.76 -1.99 -19.21
N ARG A 199 -1.87 -0.79 -19.78
CA ARG A 199 -2.99 0.15 -19.51
C ARG A 199 -4.31 -0.36 -20.06
N ALA A 200 -4.33 -0.96 -21.26
CA ALA A 200 -5.53 -1.57 -21.84
C ALA A 200 -6.03 -2.74 -20.97
N VAL A 201 -5.13 -3.63 -20.57
CA VAL A 201 -5.45 -4.76 -19.67
C VAL A 201 -5.93 -4.25 -18.31
N ALA A 202 -5.19 -3.36 -17.65
CA ALA A 202 -5.59 -2.79 -16.36
C ALA A 202 -6.93 -2.02 -16.41
N ASN A 203 -7.24 -1.36 -17.53
CA ASN A 203 -8.54 -0.72 -17.76
C ASN A 203 -9.68 -1.75 -17.85
N ASN A 204 -9.46 -2.96 -18.35
CA ASN A 204 -10.49 -3.99 -18.46
C ASN A 204 -10.59 -4.87 -17.20
N VAL A 205 -9.50 -5.04 -16.45
CA VAL A 205 -9.49 -5.84 -15.21
C VAL A 205 -10.15 -5.12 -14.03
N ARG A 206 -10.03 -3.79 -13.90
CA ARG A 206 -10.49 -3.09 -12.70
C ARG A 206 -12.01 -2.92 -12.59
N GLU A 207 -12.53 -3.05 -11.38
CA GLU A 207 -13.95 -2.93 -11.03
C GLU A 207 -14.58 -1.61 -11.52
N LYS A 208 -13.87 -0.47 -11.36
CA LYS A 208 -14.34 0.87 -11.75
C LYS A 208 -14.76 0.99 -13.22
N ASN A 209 -14.29 0.07 -14.07
CA ASN A 209 -14.60 0.01 -15.49
C ASN A 209 -15.57 -1.14 -15.86
N GLY A 210 -16.14 -1.84 -14.88
CA GLY A 210 -16.95 -3.05 -15.10
C GLY A 210 -16.13 -4.35 -15.18
N GLY A 211 -14.88 -4.33 -14.71
CA GLY A 211 -14.02 -5.51 -14.60
C GLY A 211 -14.33 -6.39 -13.39
N LEU A 212 -13.30 -7.00 -12.80
CA LEU A 212 -13.43 -7.91 -11.66
C LEU A 212 -13.84 -7.18 -10.37
N PRO A 213 -14.85 -7.66 -9.61
CA PRO A 213 -15.23 -7.09 -8.32
C PRO A 213 -14.08 -7.11 -7.32
N GLY A 214 -13.91 -6.04 -6.55
CA GLY A 214 -12.85 -5.92 -5.56
C GLY A 214 -11.45 -5.75 -6.16
N VAL A 215 -11.30 -5.42 -7.45
CA VAL A 215 -9.99 -5.23 -8.09
C VAL A 215 -9.76 -3.79 -8.55
N ARG A 216 -8.65 -3.20 -8.10
CA ARG A 216 -8.11 -1.94 -8.63
C ARG A 216 -6.84 -2.24 -9.40
N ALA A 217 -6.66 -1.69 -10.59
CA ALA A 217 -5.49 -1.96 -11.43
C ALA A 217 -4.93 -0.71 -12.13
N LEU A 218 -3.60 -0.67 -12.29
CA LEU A 218 -2.84 0.31 -13.06
C LEU A 218 -1.95 -0.40 -14.09
N GLY A 219 -1.79 0.22 -15.26
CA GLY A 219 -0.83 -0.20 -16.27
C GLY A 219 0.42 0.69 -16.21
N LEU A 220 1.54 0.08 -15.84
CA LEU A 220 2.81 0.75 -15.56
C LEU A 220 3.90 0.26 -16.51
N LEU A 221 4.92 1.08 -16.70
CA LEU A 221 6.20 0.68 -17.26
C LEU A 221 7.15 0.48 -16.08
N LEU A 222 8.03 -0.52 -16.19
CA LEU A 222 9.16 -0.76 -15.31
C LEU A 222 10.44 -0.44 -16.10
N PRO A 223 10.93 0.82 -16.08
CA PRO A 223 12.06 1.26 -16.89
C PRO A 223 13.35 0.45 -16.70
N GLU A 224 13.67 0.03 -15.48
CA GLU A 224 14.90 -0.71 -15.16
C GLU A 224 14.83 -2.16 -15.64
N ARG A 225 13.61 -2.74 -15.68
CA ARG A 225 13.35 -4.11 -16.16
C ARG A 225 13.03 -4.19 -17.66
N HIS A 226 12.71 -3.08 -18.30
CA HIS A 226 12.17 -3.00 -19.67
C HIS A 226 10.88 -3.84 -19.88
N LEU A 227 9.97 -3.82 -18.89
CA LEU A 227 8.71 -4.57 -18.93
C LEU A 227 7.51 -3.67 -18.62
N ALA A 228 6.36 -3.98 -19.21
CA ALA A 228 5.07 -3.39 -18.86
C ALA A 228 4.38 -4.28 -17.82
N GLN A 229 3.80 -3.67 -16.79
CA GLN A 229 3.22 -4.35 -15.65
C GLN A 229 1.75 -3.96 -15.46
N VAL A 230 0.90 -4.96 -15.21
CA VAL A 230 -0.45 -4.79 -14.66
C VAL A 230 -0.34 -4.90 -13.14
N SER A 231 -0.21 -3.77 -12.46
CA SER A 231 -0.18 -3.72 -10.99
C SER A 231 -1.60 -3.70 -10.46
N MET A 232 -1.94 -4.61 -9.52
CA MET A 232 -3.29 -4.75 -8.97
C MET A 232 -3.31 -4.72 -7.45
N ASN A 233 -4.41 -4.19 -6.90
CA ASN A 233 -4.79 -4.35 -5.51
C ASN A 233 -6.15 -5.05 -5.47
N LEU A 234 -6.16 -6.27 -4.94
CA LEU A 234 -7.36 -7.05 -4.63
C LEU A 234 -7.84 -6.57 -3.25
N THR A 235 -8.83 -5.68 -3.25
CA THR A 235 -9.41 -5.09 -2.03
C THR A 235 -10.42 -5.99 -1.34
N ASP A 236 -10.91 -7.03 -2.02
CA ASP A 236 -11.60 -8.16 -1.40
C ASP A 236 -11.22 -9.45 -2.14
N TYR A 237 -10.22 -10.14 -1.61
CA TYR A 237 -9.70 -11.39 -2.19
C TYR A 237 -10.71 -12.54 -2.18
N ARG A 238 -11.83 -12.41 -1.44
CA ARG A 238 -12.89 -13.44 -1.35
C ARG A 238 -13.90 -13.32 -2.48
N GLN A 239 -14.03 -12.13 -3.08
CA GLN A 239 -14.80 -11.92 -4.30
C GLN A 239 -13.98 -12.19 -5.56
N THR A 240 -12.73 -11.70 -5.58
CA THR A 240 -11.76 -12.01 -6.65
C THR A 240 -10.41 -12.37 -6.05
N ASN A 241 -10.03 -13.64 -6.12
CA ASN A 241 -8.75 -14.15 -5.67
C ASN A 241 -7.63 -13.98 -6.72
N MET A 242 -6.38 -14.29 -6.36
CA MET A 242 -5.20 -14.12 -7.22
C MET A 242 -5.28 -14.96 -8.50
N ALA A 243 -5.82 -16.18 -8.44
CA ALA A 243 -5.99 -17.02 -9.63
C ALA A 243 -7.00 -16.41 -10.62
N GLN A 244 -8.14 -15.95 -10.14
CA GLN A 244 -9.15 -15.28 -10.98
C GLN A 244 -8.61 -13.98 -11.60
N ALA A 245 -7.84 -13.20 -10.84
CA ALA A 245 -7.18 -11.99 -11.32
C ALA A 245 -6.12 -12.31 -12.39
N TYR A 246 -5.30 -13.34 -12.16
CA TYR A 246 -4.29 -13.81 -13.09
C TYR A 246 -4.88 -14.31 -14.42
N ASP A 247 -5.88 -15.20 -14.37
CA ASP A 247 -6.55 -15.74 -15.56
C ASP A 247 -7.19 -14.63 -16.41
N ALA A 248 -7.72 -13.59 -15.77
CA ALA A 248 -8.24 -12.42 -16.47
C ALA A 248 -7.13 -11.61 -17.16
N VAL A 249 -5.99 -11.38 -16.49
CA VAL A 249 -4.84 -10.70 -17.08
C VAL A 249 -4.25 -11.51 -18.24
N VAL A 250 -4.09 -12.83 -18.11
CA VAL A 250 -3.62 -13.71 -19.18
C VAL A 250 -4.53 -13.58 -20.40
N ARG A 251 -5.83 -13.82 -20.25
CA ARG A 251 -6.81 -13.75 -21.34
C ARG A 251 -6.86 -12.38 -22.04
N LEU A 252 -6.75 -11.30 -21.27
CA LEU A 252 -6.76 -9.93 -21.82
C LEU A 252 -5.44 -9.57 -22.51
N SER A 253 -4.31 -10.06 -22.00
CA SER A 253 -3.00 -9.86 -22.65
C SER A 253 -2.90 -10.63 -23.96
N GLU A 254 -3.41 -11.88 -24.00
CA GLU A 254 -3.47 -12.69 -25.21
C GLU A 254 -4.35 -12.05 -26.30
N ALA A 255 -5.43 -11.35 -25.92
CA ALA A 255 -6.26 -10.58 -26.85
C ALA A 255 -5.53 -9.37 -27.46
N GLU A 256 -4.55 -8.79 -26.75
CA GLU A 256 -3.63 -7.76 -27.24
C GLU A 256 -2.39 -8.36 -27.95
N GLY A 257 -2.31 -9.71 -28.06
CA GLY A 257 -1.19 -10.41 -28.70
C GLY A 257 0.07 -10.56 -27.84
N VAL A 258 -0.02 -10.28 -26.54
CA VAL A 258 1.12 -10.28 -25.60
C VAL A 258 0.97 -11.40 -24.57
N LYS A 259 2.09 -12.03 -24.20
CA LYS A 259 2.11 -13.07 -23.16
C LYS A 259 2.33 -12.46 -21.79
N VAL A 260 1.85 -13.12 -20.75
CA VAL A 260 2.37 -12.94 -19.39
C VAL A 260 3.73 -13.63 -19.29
N LEU A 261 4.70 -12.99 -18.64
CA LEU A 261 5.98 -13.58 -18.28
C LEU A 261 5.87 -14.31 -16.93
N GLU A 262 5.53 -13.55 -15.90
CA GLU A 262 5.56 -13.89 -14.47
C GLU A 262 4.53 -13.05 -13.70
N SER A 263 4.32 -13.37 -12.43
CA SER A 263 3.58 -12.52 -11.49
C SER A 263 4.23 -12.50 -10.10
N GLU A 264 3.85 -11.52 -9.28
CA GLU A 264 4.47 -11.27 -7.97
C GLU A 264 3.46 -10.84 -6.92
N LEU A 265 3.59 -11.39 -5.71
CA LEU A 265 2.90 -10.93 -4.50
C LEU A 265 3.78 -9.89 -3.80
N VAL A 266 3.28 -8.66 -3.71
CA VAL A 266 3.92 -7.57 -2.97
C VAL A 266 3.36 -7.54 -1.54
N GLY A 267 4.24 -7.59 -0.54
CA GLY A 267 3.84 -7.76 0.85
C GLY A 267 3.35 -9.18 1.17
N LEU A 268 2.42 -9.25 2.13
CA LEU A 268 1.85 -10.50 2.63
C LEU A 268 0.43 -10.72 2.10
N ALA A 269 -0.04 -11.96 2.10
CA ALA A 269 -1.43 -12.30 1.79
C ALA A 269 -1.97 -13.39 2.74
N PRO A 270 -3.29 -13.49 2.93
CA PRO A 270 -3.90 -14.73 3.41
C PRO A 270 -3.61 -15.88 2.43
N ARG A 271 -3.38 -17.09 2.92
CA ARG A 271 -3.17 -18.27 2.06
C ARG A 271 -4.34 -18.51 1.11
N ASP A 272 -5.55 -18.23 1.57
CA ASP A 272 -6.79 -18.38 0.81
C ASP A 272 -6.88 -17.41 -0.39
N ALA A 273 -6.10 -16.31 -0.40
CA ALA A 273 -6.04 -15.40 -1.54
C ALA A 273 -5.43 -16.02 -2.80
N LEU A 274 -4.70 -17.14 -2.70
CA LEU A 274 -4.26 -17.91 -3.86
C LEU A 274 -5.41 -18.60 -4.62
N GLY A 275 -6.61 -18.68 -4.04
CA GLY A 275 -7.76 -19.34 -4.68
C GLY A 275 -7.60 -20.85 -4.86
N GLY A 276 -6.69 -21.48 -4.11
CA GLY A 276 -6.32 -22.89 -4.24
C GLY A 276 -5.25 -23.20 -5.30
N ALA A 277 -4.78 -22.21 -6.06
CA ALA A 277 -3.66 -22.38 -6.99
C ALA A 277 -2.31 -22.53 -6.26
N ALA A 278 -1.37 -23.27 -6.85
CA ALA A 278 0.03 -23.19 -6.45
C ALA A 278 0.68 -21.93 -7.06
N PRO A 279 1.73 -21.35 -6.43
CA PRO A 279 2.43 -20.18 -6.99
C PRO A 279 2.89 -20.39 -8.44
N GLY A 280 3.35 -21.60 -8.79
CA GLY A 280 3.76 -21.94 -10.16
C GLY A 280 2.63 -21.91 -11.21
N ASP A 281 1.37 -22.17 -10.83
CA ASP A 281 0.22 -22.06 -11.74
C ASP A 281 -0.02 -20.59 -12.15
N LEU A 282 0.32 -19.67 -11.24
CA LEU A 282 0.25 -18.21 -11.42
C LEU A 282 1.54 -17.63 -12.02
N ARG A 283 2.53 -18.46 -12.36
CA ARG A 283 3.91 -18.07 -12.72
C ARG A 283 4.57 -17.13 -11.71
N MET A 284 4.36 -17.41 -10.43
CA MET A 284 5.10 -16.81 -9.34
C MET A 284 6.28 -17.71 -8.96
N GLU A 285 7.35 -17.11 -8.44
CA GLU A 285 8.36 -17.85 -7.68
C GLU A 285 7.74 -18.53 -6.45
N PRO A 286 8.35 -19.64 -5.93
CA PRO A 286 7.87 -20.31 -4.74
C PRO A 286 7.78 -19.38 -3.53
N LEU A 287 6.60 -19.29 -2.92
CA LEU A 287 6.36 -18.47 -1.74
C LEU A 287 6.81 -19.21 -0.46
N ASP A 288 7.74 -18.59 0.28
CA ASP A 288 8.07 -19.00 1.65
C ASP A 288 6.84 -18.91 2.58
N PRO A 289 6.70 -19.76 3.61
CA PRO A 289 5.60 -19.67 4.58
C PRO A 289 5.41 -18.27 5.21
N SER A 290 6.48 -17.48 5.38
CA SER A 290 6.41 -16.09 5.87
C SER A 290 5.71 -15.11 4.91
N ARG A 291 5.45 -15.48 3.64
CA ARG A 291 4.61 -14.65 2.74
C ARG A 291 3.12 -14.69 3.11
N PHE A 292 2.74 -15.56 4.06
CA PHE A 292 1.35 -15.77 4.46
C PHE A 292 1.04 -15.17 5.83
N LEU A 293 -0.05 -14.42 5.95
CA LEU A 293 -0.46 -13.79 7.22
C LEU A 293 -0.65 -14.83 8.35
N GLU A 294 -1.15 -16.02 8.02
CA GLU A 294 -1.38 -17.10 8.97
C GLU A 294 -0.09 -17.60 9.66
N TYR A 295 1.07 -17.46 9.00
CA TYR A 295 2.37 -17.76 9.61
C TYR A 295 2.65 -16.80 10.78
N HIS A 296 2.46 -15.50 10.56
CA HIS A 296 2.72 -14.47 11.57
C HIS A 296 1.68 -14.43 12.68
N THR A 297 0.39 -14.56 12.35
CA THR A 297 -0.66 -14.56 13.39
C THR A 297 -0.57 -15.75 14.32
N SER A 298 0.02 -16.88 13.87
CA SER A 298 0.28 -18.04 14.73
C SER A 298 1.27 -17.75 15.88
N LEU A 299 2.11 -16.72 15.76
CA LEU A 299 3.06 -16.28 16.81
C LEU A 299 2.37 -15.56 17.98
N PHE A 300 1.09 -15.21 17.84
CA PHE A 300 0.28 -14.50 18.83
C PHE A 300 -0.82 -15.37 19.49
N ALA A 301 -0.85 -16.68 19.16
CA ALA A 301 -1.85 -17.65 19.61
C ALA A 301 -1.62 -18.17 21.04
#